data_AF-A0A812JJ29-F1
#
_entry.id   AF-A0A812JJ29-F1
#
_cell.length_a   1.000
_cell.length_b   1.000
_cell.length_c   1.000
_cell.angle_alpha   90.00
_cell.angle_beta   90.00
_cell.angle_gamma   90.00
#
_symmetry.space_group_name_H-M   'P 1'
#
loop_
_entity.id
_entity.type
_entity.pdbx_description
1 polymer ?
#
loop_
_entity_poly.entity_id
_entity_poly.type
_entity_poly.pdbx_seq_one_letter_code
_entity_poly.pdbx_strand_id
1 'polypeptide(L)'
;MPATRASGSRAPCFPCVLAAVALCHLCHCTMNFVAGVEGAASRGAGTARCATALATERLHDPTARDEFYGQPLNVAKYLVDLHDAKAPFDFCGGMMFQLVLSDKLRDHLEQVANGDGQQPVVFDSFKPRMFMTPSYNKDATADNINIFHGREIRQVPHATGGMGFVLHLSMAEGDPEGWTPEEVKDYDGWGHDSGRNWRNAARWEQEGFRDVRSKFGEEAFGLHHRFYLHFDFMNRLWLSAEDGCEGHPARVPRIP
;
A
#
# COMPACT_ATOMS: atom_id res chain seq x y z
N MET A 1 -57.27 -13.97 21.39
CA MET A 1 -57.96 -12.77 21.92
C MET A 1 -57.32 -12.43 23.26
N PRO A 2 -57.04 -11.16 23.63
CA PRO A 2 -57.17 -9.87 22.91
C PRO A 2 -55.79 -9.33 22.42
N ALA A 3 -55.62 -8.60 21.29
CA ALA A 3 -56.03 -7.22 20.93
C ALA A 3 -55.34 -6.17 21.85
N THR A 4 -54.62 -5.11 21.45
CA THR A 4 -54.68 -4.10 20.35
C THR A 4 -53.52 -3.10 20.62
N ARG A 5 -52.82 -2.41 19.70
CA ARG A 5 -53.10 -1.14 18.95
C ARG A 5 -51.72 -0.71 18.39
N ALA A 6 -51.43 -0.47 17.10
CA ALA A 6 -51.86 0.54 16.12
C ALA A 6 -51.30 1.98 16.30
N SER A 7 -50.65 2.45 15.22
CA SER A 7 -50.63 3.80 14.62
C SER A 7 -49.52 4.81 15.00
N GLY A 8 -49.01 5.51 13.98
CA GLY A 8 -48.29 6.77 14.13
C GLY A 8 -47.42 7.22 12.95
N SER A 9 -48.04 7.64 11.84
CA SER A 9 -47.37 8.34 10.73
C SER A 9 -46.82 9.72 11.12
N ARG A 10 -45.81 10.24 10.39
CA ARG A 10 -45.84 11.57 9.73
C ARG A 10 -44.56 11.86 8.94
N ALA A 11 -44.74 12.11 7.65
CA ALA A 11 -43.86 12.94 6.84
C ALA A 11 -44.19 14.43 7.07
N PRO A 12 -43.27 15.35 6.72
CA PRO A 12 -43.66 16.64 6.21
C PRO A 12 -43.10 16.92 4.81
N CYS A 13 -43.86 17.78 4.12
CA CYS A 13 -43.80 18.21 2.74
C CYS A 13 -43.29 19.67 2.66
N PHE A 14 -42.49 19.97 1.62
CA PHE A 14 -42.31 21.26 0.87
C PHE A 14 -41.85 22.54 1.61
N PRO A 15 -41.37 23.63 0.95
CA PRO A 15 -41.28 23.97 -0.50
C PRO A 15 -39.85 24.33 -0.99
N CYS A 16 -39.46 24.21 -2.28
CA CYS A 16 -39.77 25.03 -3.47
C CYS A 16 -39.45 26.54 -3.35
N VAL A 17 -38.27 27.01 -3.81
CA VAL A 17 -38.00 28.42 -4.16
C VAL A 17 -36.86 28.55 -5.21
N LEU A 18 -37.22 29.13 -6.38
CA LEU A 18 -36.47 29.98 -7.35
C LEU A 18 -35.12 29.47 -7.93
N ALA A 19 -34.98 29.18 -9.24
CA ALA A 19 -35.11 30.03 -10.43
C ALA A 19 -34.14 31.24 -10.47
N ALA A 20 -33.07 31.12 -11.26
CA ALA A 20 -32.42 32.26 -11.91
C ALA A 20 -31.79 31.80 -13.24
N VAL A 21 -32.50 32.12 -14.33
CA VAL A 21 -32.00 32.15 -15.70
C VAL A 21 -31.23 33.46 -15.86
N ALA A 22 -30.01 33.41 -16.39
CA ALA A 22 -29.34 34.58 -16.95
C ALA A 22 -28.75 34.22 -18.32
N LEU A 23 -29.43 34.72 -19.35
CA LEU A 23 -29.02 34.78 -20.74
C LEU A 23 -28.20 36.07 -20.98
N CYS A 24 -27.49 36.11 -22.12
CA CYS A 24 -26.78 37.26 -22.73
C CYS A 24 -25.40 37.60 -22.09
N HIS A 25 -24.32 37.85 -22.84
CA HIS A 25 -24.19 38.35 -24.21
C HIS A 25 -22.96 37.77 -24.91
N LEU A 26 -23.14 37.47 -26.20
CA LEU A 26 -22.07 37.50 -27.21
C LEU A 26 -21.42 38.88 -27.23
N CYS A 27 -20.09 38.93 -27.13
CA CYS A 27 -19.32 40.06 -27.64
C CYS A 27 -18.13 39.52 -28.43
N HIS A 28 -18.29 39.54 -29.76
CA HIS A 28 -17.19 39.46 -30.71
C HIS A 28 -16.46 40.80 -30.70
N CYS A 29 -15.19 40.81 -30.30
CA CYS A 29 -14.24 41.84 -30.72
C CYS A 29 -12.97 41.13 -31.17
N THR A 30 -12.74 41.16 -32.48
CA THR A 30 -11.49 40.75 -33.10
C THR A 30 -10.55 41.95 -33.24
N MET A 31 -9.26 41.61 -33.13
CA MET A 31 -8.08 42.23 -33.75
C MET A 31 -7.21 43.19 -32.92
N ASN A 32 -6.03 42.62 -32.62
CA ASN A 32 -4.69 43.15 -32.82
C ASN A 32 -4.14 44.18 -31.82
N PHE A 33 -3.32 43.68 -30.91
CA PHE A 33 -2.15 44.41 -30.43
C PHE A 33 -0.91 43.50 -30.47
N VAL A 34 0.07 43.90 -31.29
CA VAL A 34 1.42 43.34 -31.33
C VAL A 34 2.29 44.23 -30.46
N ALA A 35 2.84 43.67 -29.38
CA ALA A 35 4.11 44.08 -28.77
C ALA A 35 4.50 43.04 -27.72
N GLY A 36 5.65 42.40 -27.90
CA GLY A 36 6.11 41.32 -27.05
C GLY A 36 6.64 41.77 -25.70
N VAL A 37 6.67 40.83 -24.75
CA VAL A 37 7.72 40.68 -23.74
C VAL A 37 7.80 39.18 -23.45
N GLU A 38 9.00 38.61 -23.57
CA GLU A 38 9.35 37.28 -23.11
C GLU A 38 9.11 37.11 -21.61
N GLY A 39 8.71 35.92 -21.19
CA GLY A 39 8.84 35.50 -19.79
C GLY A 39 7.54 35.17 -19.07
N ALA A 40 6.94 34.04 -19.40
CA ALA A 40 5.94 33.41 -18.53
C ALA A 40 6.01 31.87 -18.62
N ALA A 41 7.13 31.29 -18.22
CA ALA A 41 7.26 29.86 -17.97
C ALA A 41 8.04 29.63 -16.67
N SER A 42 7.39 29.85 -15.53
CA SER A 42 8.01 29.56 -14.21
C SER A 42 7.00 29.30 -13.07
N ARG A 43 5.70 29.52 -13.24
CA ARG A 43 4.72 29.37 -12.12
C ARG A 43 4.14 27.96 -11.92
N GLY A 44 4.38 27.01 -12.83
CA GLY A 44 3.87 25.63 -12.71
C GLY A 44 4.84 24.64 -12.00
N ALA A 45 6.14 24.95 -11.96
CA ALA A 45 7.14 24.03 -11.42
C ALA A 45 7.22 24.06 -9.88
N GLY A 46 6.89 25.20 -9.25
CA GLY A 46 6.95 25.35 -7.79
C GLY A 46 5.83 24.62 -7.05
N THR A 47 4.61 24.69 -7.56
CA THR A 47 3.44 23.99 -7.00
C THR A 47 3.51 22.48 -7.18
N ALA A 48 3.92 22.00 -8.36
CA ALA A 48 4.11 20.57 -8.60
C ALA A 48 5.23 19.98 -7.71
N ARG A 49 6.38 20.66 -7.57
CA ARG A 49 7.48 20.22 -6.70
C ARG A 49 7.09 20.22 -5.21
N CYS A 50 6.29 21.19 -4.76
CA CYS A 50 5.80 21.23 -3.39
C CYS A 50 4.78 20.11 -3.13
N ALA A 51 3.88 19.85 -4.08
CA ALA A 51 2.93 18.74 -3.99
C ALA A 51 3.63 17.37 -3.98
N THR A 52 4.65 17.15 -4.82
CA THR A 52 5.44 15.90 -4.81
C THR A 52 6.25 15.74 -3.52
N ALA A 53 6.84 16.80 -2.98
CA ALA A 53 7.59 16.74 -1.72
C ALA A 53 6.67 16.39 -0.53
N LEU A 54 5.52 17.06 -0.41
CA LEU A 54 4.51 16.76 0.61
C LEU A 54 3.92 15.34 0.44
N ALA A 55 3.70 14.90 -0.80
CA ALA A 55 3.22 13.54 -1.09
C ALA A 55 4.22 12.46 -0.65
N THR A 56 5.53 12.74 -0.68
CA THR A 56 6.55 11.82 -0.18
C THR A 56 6.74 11.90 1.33
N GLU A 57 6.56 13.07 1.95
CA GLU A 57 6.79 13.29 3.39
C GLU A 57 5.86 12.43 4.26
N ARG A 58 4.57 12.42 3.95
CA ARG A 58 3.56 11.58 4.62
C ARG A 58 3.84 10.07 4.56
N LEU A 59 4.76 9.62 3.69
CA LEU A 59 5.11 8.20 3.55
C LEU A 59 6.22 7.75 4.50
N HIS A 60 6.94 8.67 5.13
CA HIS A 60 8.07 8.33 6.00
C HIS A 60 8.13 9.13 7.31
N ASP A 61 7.39 10.24 7.41
CA ASP A 61 7.23 11.00 8.65
C ASP A 61 5.94 10.59 9.38
N PRO A 62 6.02 10.06 10.62
CA PRO A 62 4.84 9.62 11.36
C PRO A 62 3.79 10.70 11.59
N THR A 63 4.21 11.94 11.84
CA THR A 63 3.28 13.05 12.09
C THR A 63 2.54 13.41 10.81
N ALA A 64 3.25 13.61 9.70
CA ALA A 64 2.63 13.87 8.41
C ALA A 64 1.75 12.72 7.91
N ARG A 65 2.13 11.47 8.21
CA ARG A 65 1.29 10.28 7.94
C ARG A 65 -0.04 10.39 8.68
N ASP A 66 0.01 10.57 9.99
CA ASP A 66 -1.20 10.57 10.83
C ASP A 66 -2.12 11.75 10.51
N GLU A 67 -1.56 12.92 10.18
CA GLU A 67 -2.33 14.08 9.70
C GLU A 67 -3.05 13.79 8.37
N PHE A 68 -2.40 13.07 7.46
CA PHE A 68 -2.96 12.80 6.13
C PHE A 68 -3.97 11.65 6.12
N TYR A 69 -3.66 10.55 6.82
CA TYR A 69 -4.46 9.31 6.80
C TYR A 69 -5.46 9.21 7.95
N GLY A 70 -5.42 10.15 8.89
CA GLY A 70 -6.42 10.30 9.95
C GLY A 70 -6.19 9.44 11.19
N GLN A 71 -7.14 9.54 12.12
CA GLN A 71 -7.17 8.80 13.39
C GLN A 71 -8.60 8.28 13.64
N PRO A 72 -8.83 6.94 13.65
CA PRO A 72 -7.85 5.88 13.45
C PRO A 72 -7.22 5.90 12.04
N LEU A 73 -5.98 5.44 11.94
CA LEU A 73 -5.20 5.45 10.70
C LEU A 73 -5.87 4.61 9.60
N ASN A 74 -6.02 5.18 8.40
CA ASN A 74 -6.40 4.41 7.20
C ASN A 74 -5.19 3.65 6.65
N VAL A 75 -4.87 2.51 7.28
CA VAL A 75 -3.71 1.67 6.98
C VAL A 75 -3.76 1.14 5.55
N ALA A 76 -4.95 0.74 5.07
CA ALA A 76 -5.10 0.23 3.72
C ALA A 76 -4.71 1.28 2.67
N LYS A 77 -5.17 2.52 2.82
CA LYS A 77 -4.78 3.63 1.92
C LYS A 77 -3.28 3.93 2.00
N TYR A 78 -2.69 3.82 3.19
CA TYR A 78 -1.26 4.04 3.39
C TYR A 78 -0.41 3.00 2.65
N LEU A 79 -0.77 1.71 2.73
CA LEU A 79 -0.07 0.65 2.00
C LEU A 79 -0.18 0.79 0.49
N VAL A 80 -1.36 1.16 -0.01
CA VAL A 80 -1.57 1.46 -1.44
C VAL A 80 -0.69 2.63 -1.89
N ASP A 81 -0.63 3.71 -1.09
CA ASP A 81 0.21 4.86 -1.45
C ASP A 81 1.71 4.55 -1.41
N LEU A 82 2.16 3.71 -0.48
CA LEU A 82 3.55 3.22 -0.44
C LEU A 82 3.87 2.40 -1.70
N HIS A 83 2.95 1.53 -2.12
CA HIS A 83 3.09 0.75 -3.35
C HIS A 83 3.14 1.62 -4.60
N ASP A 84 2.15 2.51 -4.76
CA ASP A 84 2.03 3.38 -5.94
C ASP A 84 3.22 4.35 -6.04
N ALA A 85 3.76 4.80 -4.90
CA ALA A 85 4.96 5.62 -4.83
C ALA A 85 6.27 4.82 -5.00
N LYS A 86 6.21 3.49 -5.12
CA LYS A 86 7.37 2.59 -5.12
C LYS A 86 8.30 2.84 -3.93
N ALA A 87 7.71 3.13 -2.76
CA ALA A 87 8.44 3.49 -1.57
C ALA A 87 9.33 2.32 -1.11
N PRO A 88 10.64 2.55 -0.89
CA PRO A 88 11.49 1.53 -0.31
C PRO A 88 11.43 1.57 1.21
N PHE A 89 11.57 0.38 1.80
CA PHE A 89 11.74 0.15 3.21
C PHE A 89 13.22 -0.05 3.50
N ASP A 90 13.71 0.56 4.58
CA ASP A 90 14.98 0.18 5.18
C ASP A 90 14.75 -1.10 6.00
N PHE A 91 14.90 -2.24 5.35
CA PHE A 91 14.54 -3.56 5.84
C PHE A 91 15.79 -4.36 6.20
N CYS A 92 15.72 -5.22 7.22
CA CYS A 92 16.86 -5.98 7.74
C CYS A 92 18.11 -5.12 8.08
N GLY A 93 17.92 -3.86 8.48
CA GLY A 93 19.02 -2.99 8.95
C GLY A 93 19.98 -2.50 7.87
N GLY A 94 19.45 -1.88 6.82
CA GLY A 94 20.21 -1.20 5.78
C GLY A 94 19.93 -1.69 4.36
N MET A 95 19.06 -2.68 4.18
CA MET A 95 18.72 -3.19 2.86
C MET A 95 17.46 -2.50 2.35
N MET A 96 17.55 -1.90 1.17
CA MET A 96 16.46 -1.08 0.63
C MET A 96 15.55 -1.92 -0.25
N PHE A 97 14.36 -2.25 0.26
CA PHE A 97 13.36 -3.05 -0.44
C PHE A 97 12.18 -2.20 -0.90
N GLN A 98 11.88 -2.16 -2.20
CA GLN A 98 10.64 -1.56 -2.69
C GLN A 98 9.42 -2.39 -2.26
N LEU A 99 8.38 -1.74 -1.73
CA LEU A 99 7.08 -2.40 -1.53
C LEU A 99 6.34 -2.60 -2.86
N VAL A 100 5.91 -3.83 -3.13
CA VAL A 100 5.05 -4.19 -4.25
C VAL A 100 3.86 -4.98 -3.72
N LEU A 101 2.65 -4.53 -4.00
CA LEU A 101 1.44 -5.31 -3.76
C LEU A 101 1.11 -6.09 -5.04
N SER A 102 0.59 -7.30 -4.90
CA SER A 102 -0.12 -7.94 -6.01
C SER A 102 -1.32 -7.09 -6.41
N ASP A 103 -1.74 -7.21 -7.67
CA ASP A 103 -2.88 -6.44 -8.17
C ASP A 103 -4.14 -6.75 -7.35
N LYS A 104 -4.35 -8.01 -6.98
CA LYS A 104 -5.49 -8.42 -6.15
C LYS A 104 -5.45 -7.82 -4.74
N LEU A 105 -4.28 -7.80 -4.09
CA LEU A 105 -4.15 -7.20 -2.77
C LEU A 105 -4.29 -5.68 -2.82
N ARG A 106 -3.71 -5.04 -3.85
CA ARG A 106 -3.86 -3.60 -4.08
C ARG A 106 -5.34 -3.22 -4.22
N ASP A 107 -6.07 -3.92 -5.09
CA ASP A 107 -7.50 -3.67 -5.33
C ASP A 107 -8.33 -3.90 -4.05
N HIS A 108 -8.01 -4.96 -3.29
CA HIS A 108 -8.66 -5.22 -2.01
C HIS A 108 -8.41 -4.08 -1.01
N LEU A 109 -7.18 -3.63 -0.87
CA LEU A 109 -6.82 -2.53 0.03
C LEU A 109 -7.42 -1.19 -0.42
N GLU A 110 -7.58 -0.95 -1.72
CA GLU A 110 -8.33 0.22 -2.20
C GLU A 110 -9.81 0.19 -1.79
N GLN A 111 -10.46 -0.97 -1.83
CA GLN A 111 -11.84 -1.12 -1.34
C GLN A 111 -11.91 -0.88 0.17
N VAL A 112 -11.04 -1.51 0.95
CA VAL A 112 -10.95 -1.34 2.40
C VAL A 112 -10.66 0.12 2.77
N ALA A 113 -9.80 0.81 2.00
CA ALA A 113 -9.50 2.22 2.17
C ALA A 113 -10.73 3.12 2.01
N ASN A 114 -11.69 2.71 1.19
CA ASN A 114 -12.96 3.42 0.95
C ASN A 114 -14.09 2.98 1.91
N GLY A 115 -13.80 2.11 2.88
CA GLY A 115 -14.74 1.65 3.90
C GLY A 115 -15.36 0.28 3.61
N ASP A 116 -14.99 -0.38 2.51
CA ASP A 116 -15.52 -1.68 2.11
C ASP A 116 -14.65 -2.83 2.65
N GLY A 117 -14.67 -3.01 3.97
CA GLY A 117 -13.99 -4.13 4.64
C GLY A 117 -13.30 -3.73 5.93
N GLN A 118 -12.48 -4.64 6.46
CA GLN A 118 -11.74 -4.43 7.71
C GLN A 118 -10.34 -3.87 7.42
N GLN A 119 -9.97 -2.80 8.10
CA GLN A 119 -8.61 -2.23 8.02
C GLN A 119 -7.57 -3.24 8.51
N PRO A 120 -6.38 -3.30 7.86
CA PRO A 120 -5.24 -4.02 8.41
C PRO A 120 -4.93 -3.61 9.84
N VAL A 121 -4.56 -4.59 10.66
CA VAL A 121 -4.16 -4.37 12.05
C VAL A 121 -2.70 -3.96 12.08
N VAL A 122 -2.41 -2.86 12.78
CA VAL A 122 -1.05 -2.47 13.16
C VAL A 122 -0.91 -2.73 14.65
N PHE A 123 -0.09 -3.71 15.00
CA PHE A 123 0.16 -4.08 16.38
C PHE A 123 0.94 -2.98 17.14
N ASP A 124 0.81 -2.94 18.45
CA ASP A 124 1.54 -1.98 19.29
C ASP A 124 3.06 -2.29 19.37
N SER A 125 3.81 -1.35 19.94
CA SER A 125 5.27 -1.43 20.09
C SER A 125 5.78 -2.52 21.02
N PHE A 126 4.88 -3.25 21.69
CA PHE A 126 5.24 -4.41 22.51
C PHE A 126 5.20 -5.72 21.72
N LYS A 127 4.91 -5.68 20.42
CA LYS A 127 4.85 -6.84 19.52
C LYS A 127 5.87 -6.73 18.37
N PRO A 128 7.18 -6.53 18.65
CA PRO A 128 8.22 -6.42 17.62
C PRO A 128 8.58 -7.76 16.96
N ARG A 129 7.93 -8.86 17.36
CA ARG A 129 8.14 -10.19 16.78
C ARG A 129 6.79 -10.85 16.57
N MET A 130 6.62 -11.54 15.44
CA MET A 130 5.34 -12.17 15.08
C MET A 130 4.85 -13.15 16.14
N PHE A 131 5.74 -13.89 16.80
CA PHE A 131 5.36 -14.82 17.88
C PHE A 131 4.72 -14.15 19.10
N MET A 132 4.84 -12.83 19.24
CA MET A 132 4.23 -12.02 20.30
C MET A 132 2.82 -11.53 19.92
N THR A 133 2.40 -11.73 18.67
CA THR A 133 1.06 -11.35 18.21
C THR A 133 0.01 -12.34 18.75
N PRO A 134 -1.22 -11.88 19.01
CA PRO A 134 -2.31 -12.78 19.36
C PRO A 134 -2.53 -13.83 18.27
N SER A 135 -2.86 -15.05 18.69
CA SER A 135 -3.19 -16.16 17.77
C SER A 135 -2.04 -16.62 16.85
N TYR A 136 -0.79 -16.27 17.17
CA TYR A 136 0.36 -16.78 16.45
C TYR A 136 0.42 -18.32 16.49
N ASN A 137 0.46 -18.93 15.32
CA ASN A 137 0.73 -20.34 15.12
C ASN A 137 1.84 -20.50 14.09
N LYS A 138 2.63 -21.56 14.23
CA LYS A 138 3.67 -21.95 13.27
C LYS A 138 3.05 -22.72 12.09
N ASP A 139 2.27 -22.00 11.28
CA ASP A 139 1.62 -22.52 10.08
C ASP A 139 1.53 -21.44 9.00
N ALA A 140 1.19 -21.84 7.78
CA ALA A 140 1.18 -20.96 6.63
C ALA A 140 -0.04 -20.01 6.60
N THR A 141 -0.85 -19.91 7.66
CA THR A 141 -2.09 -19.13 7.60
C THR A 141 -1.83 -17.63 7.60
N ALA A 142 -2.63 -16.92 6.80
CA ALA A 142 -2.69 -15.48 6.70
C ALA A 142 -4.14 -15.07 6.41
N ASP A 143 -4.57 -13.93 6.92
CA ASP A 143 -5.97 -13.46 6.86
C ASP A 143 -6.12 -12.13 6.10
N ASN A 144 -5.00 -11.54 5.65
CA ASN A 144 -4.91 -10.23 4.99
C ASN A 144 -5.38 -9.06 5.89
N ILE A 145 -5.51 -9.30 7.20
CA ILE A 145 -5.89 -8.31 8.21
C ILE A 145 -4.76 -8.16 9.22
N ASN A 146 -4.40 -9.26 9.89
CA ASN A 146 -3.31 -9.32 10.85
C ASN A 146 -2.01 -9.74 10.18
N ILE A 147 -2.11 -10.70 9.25
CA ILE A 147 -0.96 -11.34 8.61
C ILE A 147 -1.20 -11.38 7.10
N PHE A 148 -0.16 -11.06 6.34
CA PHE A 148 -0.12 -11.11 4.88
C PHE A 148 0.82 -12.22 4.43
N HIS A 149 0.49 -12.86 3.31
CA HIS A 149 1.48 -13.61 2.54
C HIS A 149 2.35 -12.63 1.75
N GLY A 150 3.64 -12.88 1.72
CA GLY A 150 4.53 -12.14 0.85
C GLY A 150 5.81 -12.87 0.53
N ARG A 151 6.69 -12.18 -0.21
CA ARG A 151 8.00 -12.65 -0.62
C ARG A 151 9.03 -11.54 -0.51
N GLU A 152 10.20 -11.93 -0.03
CA GLU A 152 11.43 -11.20 -0.26
C GLU A 152 11.99 -11.60 -1.63
N ILE A 153 12.01 -10.68 -2.60
CA ILE A 153 12.48 -10.94 -3.96
C ILE A 153 13.73 -10.08 -4.23
N ARG A 154 14.77 -10.71 -4.78
CA ARG A 154 16.06 -10.09 -5.11
C ARG A 154 16.33 -10.16 -6.61
N GLN A 155 17.32 -9.37 -7.05
CA GLN A 155 17.74 -9.21 -8.45
C GLN A 155 16.64 -8.62 -9.36
N VAL A 156 15.83 -7.71 -8.82
CA VAL A 156 14.81 -6.98 -9.57
C VAL A 156 15.43 -5.72 -10.19
N PRO A 157 15.68 -5.67 -11.51
CA PRO A 157 16.53 -4.65 -12.12
C PRO A 157 15.95 -3.23 -12.06
N HIS A 158 14.63 -3.12 -11.85
CA HIS A 158 13.90 -1.86 -11.82
C HIS A 158 13.34 -1.53 -10.42
N ALA A 159 13.78 -2.23 -9.37
CA ALA A 159 13.37 -1.93 -8.01
C ALA A 159 13.98 -0.62 -7.50
N THR A 160 13.15 0.17 -6.83
CA THR A 160 13.55 1.41 -6.14
C THR A 160 14.36 1.06 -4.89
N GLY A 161 15.31 1.93 -4.51
CA GLY A 161 16.22 1.69 -3.37
C GLY A 161 17.63 1.26 -3.77
N GLY A 162 17.85 0.92 -5.04
CA GLY A 162 19.19 0.74 -5.62
C GLY A 162 19.84 -0.62 -5.36
N MET A 163 19.17 -1.53 -4.65
CA MET A 163 19.69 -2.87 -4.32
C MET A 163 19.05 -4.00 -5.14
N GLY A 164 18.04 -3.69 -5.96
CA GLY A 164 17.31 -4.70 -6.74
C GLY A 164 16.43 -5.60 -5.88
N PHE A 165 15.87 -5.06 -4.79
CA PHE A 165 15.16 -5.80 -3.76
C PHE A 165 13.70 -5.34 -3.67
N VAL A 166 12.78 -6.30 -3.51
CA VAL A 166 11.32 -6.08 -3.45
C VAL A 166 10.72 -6.89 -2.29
N LEU A 167 9.87 -6.23 -1.51
CA LEU A 167 8.91 -6.89 -0.61
C LEU A 167 7.59 -6.99 -1.37
N HIS A 168 7.26 -8.18 -1.86
CA HIS A 168 6.02 -8.45 -2.58
C HIS A 168 4.97 -8.98 -1.60
N LEU A 169 3.87 -8.27 -1.39
CA LEU A 169 2.74 -8.76 -0.58
C LEU A 169 1.59 -9.18 -1.49
N SER A 170 0.88 -10.24 -1.11
CA SER A 170 -0.20 -10.84 -1.90
C SER A 170 -1.38 -11.25 -1.03
N MET A 171 -2.56 -11.38 -1.62
CA MET A 171 -3.73 -11.93 -0.94
C MET A 171 -3.51 -13.42 -0.68
N ALA A 172 -3.81 -13.87 0.53
CA ALA A 172 -3.66 -15.27 0.93
C ALA A 172 -4.57 -16.24 0.14
N GLU A 173 -5.69 -15.75 -0.41
CA GLU A 173 -6.66 -16.57 -1.11
C GLU A 173 -7.00 -16.05 -2.52
N GLY A 174 -6.94 -16.95 -3.49
CA GLY A 174 -7.37 -16.74 -4.87
C GLY A 174 -6.59 -15.66 -5.62
N ASP A 175 -5.39 -15.34 -5.17
CA ASP A 175 -4.48 -14.41 -5.83
C ASP A 175 -3.61 -15.17 -6.84
N PRO A 176 -3.62 -14.81 -8.13
CA PRO A 176 -2.71 -15.39 -9.11
C PRO A 176 -1.22 -15.19 -8.78
N GLU A 177 -0.91 -14.19 -7.96
CA GLU A 177 0.44 -13.89 -7.46
C GLU A 177 0.65 -14.33 -6.00
N GLY A 178 -0.37 -14.96 -5.39
CA GLY A 178 -0.33 -15.48 -4.03
C GLY A 178 0.67 -16.61 -3.86
N TRP A 179 0.84 -17.07 -2.62
CA TRP A 179 1.68 -18.25 -2.36
C TRP A 179 1.20 -19.46 -3.15
N THR A 180 2.15 -20.16 -3.78
CA THR A 180 1.87 -21.40 -4.50
C THR A 180 1.55 -22.51 -3.50
N PRO A 181 0.82 -23.57 -3.91
CA PRO A 181 0.59 -24.74 -3.07
C PRO A 181 1.90 -25.35 -2.54
N GLU A 182 2.96 -25.32 -3.34
CA GLU A 182 4.30 -25.76 -2.96
C GLU A 182 4.94 -24.86 -1.90
N GLU A 183 4.75 -23.54 -1.97
CA GLU A 183 5.20 -22.62 -0.93
C GLU A 183 4.47 -22.86 0.39
N VAL A 184 3.14 -23.01 0.35
CA VAL A 184 2.33 -23.34 1.54
C VAL A 184 2.75 -24.67 2.16
N LYS A 185 3.03 -25.68 1.34
CA LYS A 185 3.42 -27.02 1.79
C LYS A 185 4.81 -27.03 2.43
N ASP A 186 5.77 -26.32 1.84
CA ASP A 186 7.17 -26.29 2.29
C ASP A 186 7.43 -25.17 3.31
N TYR A 187 6.36 -24.55 3.82
CA TYR A 187 6.47 -23.36 4.64
C TYR A 187 7.13 -23.65 6.00
N ASP A 188 8.20 -22.91 6.28
CA ASP A 188 9.01 -22.95 7.50
C ASP A 188 9.51 -21.52 7.80
N GLY A 189 8.58 -20.56 7.89
CA GLY A 189 8.87 -19.13 8.00
C GLY A 189 9.63 -18.71 9.26
N TRP A 190 9.69 -19.57 10.27
CA TRP A 190 10.45 -19.39 11.51
C TRP A 190 11.84 -20.04 11.47
N GLY A 191 12.16 -20.80 10.42
CA GLY A 191 13.46 -21.42 10.20
C GLY A 191 14.50 -20.39 9.74
N HIS A 192 15.79 -20.75 9.83
CA HIS A 192 16.86 -19.89 9.34
C HIS A 192 16.89 -19.88 7.81
N ASP A 193 16.99 -18.70 7.18
CA ASP A 193 16.90 -18.53 5.72
C ASP A 193 17.85 -19.41 4.90
N SER A 194 19.04 -19.70 5.43
CA SER A 194 20.01 -20.58 4.75
C SER A 194 19.55 -22.05 4.64
N GLY A 195 18.59 -22.46 5.45
CA GLY A 195 17.99 -23.80 5.42
C GLY A 195 16.70 -23.87 4.60
N ARG A 196 16.19 -22.72 4.13
CA ARG A 196 14.90 -22.61 3.46
C ARG A 196 15.05 -22.65 1.95
N ASN A 197 13.95 -22.98 1.28
CA ASN A 197 13.92 -23.20 -0.16
C ASN A 197 13.70 -21.89 -0.92
N TRP A 198 14.79 -21.28 -1.38
CA TRP A 198 14.75 -20.12 -2.26
C TRP A 198 14.29 -20.54 -3.66
N ARG A 199 13.34 -19.80 -4.21
CA ARG A 199 12.75 -20.06 -5.52
C ARG A 199 13.21 -18.99 -6.50
N ASN A 200 13.51 -19.39 -7.72
CA ASN A 200 13.78 -18.47 -8.82
C ASN A 200 12.51 -18.27 -9.67
N ALA A 201 12.57 -17.30 -10.57
CA ALA A 201 11.45 -16.96 -11.46
C ALA A 201 10.92 -18.18 -12.25
N ALA A 202 11.83 -19.01 -12.77
CA ALA A 202 11.47 -20.22 -13.51
C ALA A 202 10.60 -21.18 -12.70
N ARG A 203 10.96 -21.39 -11.42
CA ARG A 203 10.25 -22.28 -10.53
C ARG A 203 8.89 -21.72 -10.13
N TRP A 204 8.80 -20.43 -9.80
CA TRP A 204 7.51 -19.82 -9.47
C TRP A 204 6.51 -19.90 -10.63
N GLU A 205 6.97 -19.69 -11.86
CA GLU A 205 6.13 -19.84 -13.06
C GLU A 205 5.66 -21.27 -13.26
N GLN A 206 6.51 -22.26 -12.99
CA GLN A 206 6.13 -23.68 -13.01
C GLN A 206 5.09 -24.00 -11.93
N GLU A 207 5.20 -23.38 -10.75
CA GLU A 207 4.29 -23.55 -9.60
C GLU A 207 3.00 -22.70 -9.73
N GLY A 208 2.86 -21.91 -10.80
CA GLY A 208 1.62 -21.23 -11.17
C GLY A 208 1.57 -19.72 -10.95
N PHE A 209 2.61 -19.11 -10.37
CA PHE A 209 2.75 -17.64 -10.37
C PHE A 209 3.25 -17.21 -11.75
N ARG A 210 2.32 -16.78 -12.60
CA ARG A 210 2.61 -16.41 -13.99
C ARG A 210 3.34 -15.06 -14.08
N ASP A 211 4.04 -14.88 -15.20
CA ASP A 211 4.66 -13.60 -15.62
C ASP A 211 5.69 -13.01 -14.64
N VAL A 212 6.25 -13.85 -13.76
CA VAL A 212 7.24 -13.46 -12.75
C VAL A 212 8.46 -12.82 -13.39
N ARG A 213 8.98 -13.37 -14.49
CA ARG A 213 10.13 -12.77 -15.20
C ARG A 213 9.80 -11.41 -15.77
N SER A 214 8.60 -11.23 -16.30
CA SER A 214 8.16 -9.92 -16.80
C SER A 214 8.01 -8.92 -15.66
N LYS A 215 7.52 -9.36 -14.50
CA LYS A 215 7.23 -8.50 -13.35
C LYS A 215 8.48 -8.15 -12.54
N PHE A 216 9.37 -9.11 -12.32
CA PHE A 216 10.51 -8.97 -11.41
C PHE A 216 11.87 -9.14 -12.08
N GLY A 217 11.93 -9.61 -13.33
CA GLY A 217 13.16 -9.83 -14.07
C GLY A 217 13.54 -11.32 -14.18
N GLU A 218 14.37 -11.62 -15.18
CA GLU A 218 14.77 -12.98 -15.55
C GLU A 218 15.47 -13.74 -14.41
N GLU A 219 16.35 -13.04 -13.70
CA GLU A 219 17.19 -13.61 -12.63
C GLU A 219 16.54 -13.45 -11.24
N ALA A 220 15.29 -13.01 -11.18
CA ALA A 220 14.62 -12.79 -9.91
C ALA A 220 14.53 -14.09 -9.10
N PHE A 221 14.85 -14.00 -7.82
CA PHE A 221 14.73 -15.12 -6.89
C PHE A 221 14.37 -14.61 -5.50
N GLY A 222 13.82 -15.47 -4.67
CA GLY A 222 13.35 -15.03 -3.37
C GLY A 222 12.83 -16.12 -2.46
N LEU A 223 12.35 -15.66 -1.33
CA LEU A 223 11.86 -16.47 -0.23
C LEU A 223 10.50 -15.93 0.21
N HIS A 224 9.57 -16.81 0.54
CA HIS A 224 8.25 -16.42 0.99
C HIS A 224 8.24 -16.19 2.51
N HIS A 225 7.60 -15.13 3.01
CA HIS A 225 7.47 -14.87 4.45
C HIS A 225 6.04 -14.46 4.77
N ARG A 226 5.58 -14.80 5.97
CA ARG A 226 4.42 -14.12 6.52
C ARG A 226 4.87 -12.75 6.98
N PHE A 227 4.06 -11.74 6.69
CA PHE A 227 4.33 -10.35 7.06
C PHE A 227 3.24 -9.83 7.98
N TYR A 228 3.61 -8.94 8.89
CA TYR A 228 2.68 -8.24 9.76
C TYR A 228 3.15 -6.79 9.97
N LEU A 229 2.24 -5.97 10.49
CA LEU A 229 2.51 -4.56 10.75
C LEU A 229 2.55 -4.28 12.24
N HIS A 230 3.50 -3.46 12.68
CA HIS A 230 3.48 -2.93 14.05
C HIS A 230 4.02 -1.50 14.10
N PHE A 231 3.70 -0.79 15.18
CA PHE A 231 4.36 0.47 15.51
C PHE A 231 5.60 0.22 16.36
N ASP A 232 6.56 1.14 16.30
CA ASP A 232 7.57 1.25 17.37
C ASP A 232 7.21 2.35 18.37
N PHE A 233 8.07 2.55 19.37
CA PHE A 233 7.90 3.59 20.39
C PHE A 233 7.98 5.03 19.84
N MET A 234 8.40 5.21 18.59
CA MET A 234 8.43 6.50 17.90
C MET A 234 7.29 6.65 16.89
N ASN A 235 6.26 5.79 16.95
CA ASN A 235 5.11 5.81 16.04
C ASN A 235 5.49 5.56 14.56
N ARG A 236 6.66 4.98 14.26
CA ARG A 236 6.95 4.50 12.90
C ARG A 236 6.22 3.20 12.66
N LEU A 237 5.62 3.07 11.48
CA LEU A 237 5.01 1.82 11.03
C LEU A 237 6.08 0.94 10.42
N TRP A 238 6.17 -0.28 10.93
CA TRP A 238 7.08 -1.32 10.48
C TRP A 238 6.32 -2.39 9.73
N LEU A 239 6.89 -2.83 8.61
CA LEU A 239 6.57 -4.10 7.97
C LEU A 239 7.61 -5.09 8.45
N SER A 240 7.15 -6.22 8.99
CA SER A 240 8.04 -7.21 9.60
C SER A 240 7.74 -8.58 9.04
N ALA A 241 8.78 -9.27 8.58
CA ALA A 241 8.76 -10.70 8.31
C ALA A 241 8.79 -11.49 9.62
N GLU A 242 8.26 -12.70 9.55
CA GLU A 242 8.15 -13.60 10.70
C GLU A 242 9.47 -14.01 11.36
N ASP A 243 10.53 -14.14 10.57
CA ASP A 243 11.90 -14.43 11.02
C ASP A 243 12.54 -13.29 11.82
N GLY A 244 11.88 -12.13 11.89
CA GLY A 244 12.34 -10.95 12.62
C GLY A 244 13.12 -9.95 11.77
N CYS A 245 13.27 -10.17 10.48
CA CYS A 245 13.66 -9.12 9.55
C CYS A 245 12.50 -8.13 9.41
N GLU A 246 12.81 -6.84 9.52
CA GLU A 246 11.79 -5.79 9.51
C GLU A 246 12.36 -4.48 9.00
N GLY A 247 11.46 -3.59 8.59
CA GLY A 247 11.82 -2.27 8.14
C GLY A 247 10.68 -1.28 8.21
N HIS A 248 11.01 -0.01 8.14
CA HIS A 248 10.05 1.06 7.98
C HIS A 248 10.31 1.80 6.66
N PRO A 249 9.31 2.50 6.10
CA PRO A 249 9.53 3.33 4.92
C PRO A 249 10.70 4.29 5.12
N ALA A 250 11.61 4.30 4.15
CA ALA A 250 12.83 5.06 4.22
C ALA A 250 12.70 6.39 3.46
N ARG A 251 13.39 7.42 3.97
CA ARG A 251 13.68 8.60 3.16
C ARG A 251 14.72 8.22 2.12
N VAL A 252 14.29 8.01 0.87
CA VAL A 252 15.26 7.86 -0.21
C VAL A 252 15.99 9.19 -0.36
N PRO A 253 17.33 9.23 -0.22
CA PRO A 253 18.07 10.43 -0.56
C PRO A 253 17.74 10.76 -2.02
N ARG A 254 17.33 12.01 -2.29
CA ARG A 254 17.26 12.48 -3.69
C ARG A 254 18.68 12.31 -4.24
N ILE A 255 18.85 11.38 -5.17
CA ILE A 255 20.08 11.37 -5.97
C ILE A 255 20.08 12.72 -6.69
N PRO A 256 21.10 13.57 -6.45
CA PRO A 256 21.13 14.94 -6.98
C PRO A 256 21.10 14.97 -8.52
#